data_AF-A0A7W4D3L2-F1
#
_entry.id   AF-A0A7W4D3L2-F1
#
_cell.length_a   1.000
_cell.length_b   1.000
_cell.length_c   1.000
_cell.angle_alpha   90.00
_cell.angle_beta   90.00
_cell.angle_gamma   90.00
#
_symmetry.space_group_name_H-M   'P 1'
#
loop_
_entity.id
_entity.type
_entity.pdbx_description
1 polymer ?
#
loop_
_entity_poly.entity_id
_entity_poly.type
_entity_poly.pdbx_seq_one_letter_code
_entity_poly.pdbx_strand_id
1 'polypeptide(L)'
;MAGHSLGGAVGSQQAVDDGAAGLILLGSFPIGDLSGSDLSVLSVSGRNDGLATPADVDASRANLPADTEFVVIDGGVHAHFGNYGPQSGDGTAEVTREEAQAETVAAILEFL
;
A
#
# COMPACT_ATOMS: atom_id res chain seq x y z
N MET A 1 -8.21 6.74 6.37
CA MET A 1 -7.49 7.48 5.31
C MET A 1 -6.91 6.48 4.32
N ALA A 2 -6.71 6.86 3.06
CA ALA A 2 -6.12 5.98 2.06
C ALA A 2 -5.21 6.77 1.12
N GLY A 3 -4.11 6.18 0.69
CA GLY A 3 -3.17 6.85 -0.21
C GLY A 3 -2.33 5.88 -1.02
N HIS A 4 -2.07 6.27 -2.27
CA HIS A 4 -1.21 5.55 -3.20
C HIS A 4 0.18 6.18 -3.26
N SER A 5 1.23 5.36 -3.30
CA SER A 5 2.63 5.80 -3.48
C SER A 5 3.00 6.91 -2.49
N LEU A 6 3.49 8.07 -2.97
CA LEU A 6 3.80 9.23 -2.13
C LEU A 6 2.60 9.72 -1.30
N GLY A 7 1.37 9.61 -1.83
CA GLY A 7 0.16 9.98 -1.10
C GLY A 7 -0.10 9.08 0.10
N GLY A 8 0.25 7.79 0.02
CA GLY A 8 0.20 6.87 1.16
C GLY A 8 1.30 7.17 2.17
N ALA A 9 2.52 7.40 1.68
CA ALA A 9 3.70 7.66 2.52
C ALA A 9 3.56 8.95 3.33
N VAL A 10 3.12 10.04 2.69
CA VAL A 10 2.86 11.32 3.38
C VAL A 10 1.55 11.24 4.18
N GLY A 11 0.52 10.58 3.64
CA GLY A 11 -0.77 10.43 4.31
C GLY A 11 -0.71 9.58 5.58
N SER A 12 0.30 8.73 5.74
CA SER A 12 0.45 7.88 6.93
C SER A 12 0.69 8.69 8.19
N GLN A 13 1.53 9.74 8.11
CA GLN A 13 1.78 10.61 9.26
C GLN A 13 0.56 11.46 9.58
N GLN A 14 -0.11 11.99 8.54
CA GLN A 14 -1.34 12.75 8.73
C GLN A 14 -2.45 11.89 9.38
N ALA A 15 -2.48 10.57 9.10
CA ALA A 15 -3.46 9.67 9.72
C ALA A 15 -3.32 9.59 11.23
N VAL A 16 -2.09 9.63 11.73
CA VAL A 16 -1.84 9.73 13.18
C VAL A 16 -2.25 11.10 13.70
N ASP A 17 -1.78 12.16 13.04
CA ASP A 17 -1.96 13.54 13.51
C ASP A 17 -3.44 13.95 13.57
N ASP A 18 -4.25 13.47 12.61
CA ASP A 18 -5.69 13.71 12.55
C ASP A 18 -6.52 12.75 13.43
N GLY A 19 -5.88 11.77 14.07
CA GLY A 19 -6.58 10.75 14.86
C GLY A 19 -7.53 9.90 14.02
N ALA A 20 -7.11 9.52 12.81
CA ALA A 20 -7.90 8.64 11.96
C ALA A 20 -8.09 7.26 12.62
N ALA A 21 -9.20 6.59 12.31
CA ALA A 21 -9.44 5.22 12.81
C ALA A 21 -8.63 4.16 12.03
N GLY A 22 -8.21 4.46 10.81
CA GLY A 22 -7.43 3.53 10.02
C GLY A 22 -6.77 4.13 8.79
N LEU A 23 -5.85 3.37 8.20
CA LEU A 23 -4.98 3.77 7.09
C LEU A 23 -4.89 2.63 6.06
N ILE A 24 -5.09 2.96 4.78
CA ILE A 24 -4.89 2.04 3.65
C ILE A 24 -3.72 2.55 2.80
N LEU A 25 -2.66 1.74 2.70
CA LEU A 25 -1.47 2.00 1.89
C LEU A 25 -1.54 1.18 0.60
N LEU A 26 -1.52 1.85 -0.56
CA LEU A 26 -1.60 1.21 -1.88
C LEU A 26 -0.30 1.41 -2.64
N GLY A 27 0.48 0.35 -2.87
CA GLY A 27 1.83 0.45 -3.46
C GLY A 27 2.68 1.48 -2.69
N SER A 28 2.66 1.40 -1.36
CA SER A 28 3.21 2.42 -0.46
C SER A 28 3.60 1.82 0.88
N PHE A 29 4.36 2.59 1.66
CA PHE A 29 4.82 2.29 3.01
C PHE A 29 4.82 3.58 3.84
N PRO A 30 4.68 3.53 5.17
CA PRO A 30 4.61 4.73 5.99
C PRO A 30 5.92 5.50 6.00
N ILE A 31 5.83 6.82 6.19
CA ILE A 31 6.97 7.63 6.64
C ILE A 31 6.94 7.68 8.17
N GLY A 32 8.06 7.31 8.79
CA GLY A 32 8.19 7.28 10.24
C GLY A 32 7.75 5.95 10.86
N ASP A 33 7.79 5.89 12.18
CA ASP A 33 7.41 4.72 12.98
C ASP A 33 5.98 4.90 13.52
N LEU A 34 5.06 4.07 13.04
CA LEU A 34 3.66 4.00 13.43
C LEU A 34 3.35 2.76 14.28
N SER A 35 4.36 1.97 14.66
CA SER A 35 4.18 0.70 15.36
C SER A 35 3.47 0.82 16.71
N GLY A 36 3.56 1.98 17.34
CA GLY A 36 2.86 2.31 18.59
C GLY A 36 1.54 3.06 18.43
N SER A 37 1.02 3.20 17.21
CA SER A 37 -0.27 3.87 16.97
C SER A 37 -1.45 2.91 17.11
N ASP A 38 -2.63 3.45 17.41
CA ASP A 38 -3.90 2.70 17.47
C ASP A 38 -4.58 2.59 16.09
N LEU A 39 -3.87 2.85 14.99
CA LEU A 39 -4.41 2.78 13.64
C LEU A 39 -4.64 1.33 13.23
N SER A 40 -5.84 1.01 12.74
CA SER A 40 -6.01 -0.19 11.91
C SER A 40 -5.38 0.07 10.54
N VAL A 41 -4.47 -0.79 10.08
CA VAL A 41 -3.74 -0.56 8.82
C VAL A 41 -3.93 -1.73 7.86
N LEU A 42 -4.21 -1.41 6.60
CA LEU A 42 -4.13 -2.31 5.45
C LEU A 42 -3.00 -1.85 4.53
N SER A 43 -2.08 -2.75 4.20
CA SER A 43 -1.03 -2.55 3.20
C SER A 43 -1.29 -3.47 2.00
N VAL A 44 -1.62 -2.87 0.85
CA VAL A 44 -1.76 -3.57 -0.43
C VAL A 44 -0.56 -3.23 -1.32
N SER A 45 0.18 -4.24 -1.76
CA SER A 45 1.42 -4.08 -2.54
C SER A 45 1.44 -4.99 -3.77
N GLY A 46 2.25 -4.65 -4.77
CA GLY A 46 2.42 -5.48 -5.97
C GLY A 46 3.69 -6.33 -5.88
N ARG A 47 3.61 -7.61 -6.24
CA ARG A 47 4.81 -8.49 -6.24
C ARG A 47 5.89 -8.03 -7.23
N ASN A 48 5.50 -7.37 -8.31
CA ASN A 48 6.40 -6.83 -9.33
C ASN A 48 6.52 -5.30 -9.24
N ASP A 49 6.11 -4.69 -8.12
CA ASP A 49 6.28 -3.25 -7.91
C ASP A 49 7.78 -2.89 -7.86
N GLY A 50 8.21 -2.03 -8.78
CA GLY A 50 9.61 -1.59 -8.88
C GLY A 50 9.93 -0.30 -8.11
N LEU A 51 8.93 0.35 -7.52
CA LEU A 51 9.02 1.68 -6.92
C LEU A 51 8.76 1.65 -5.42
N ALA A 52 7.72 0.95 -4.99
CA ALA A 52 7.49 0.54 -3.61
C ALA A 52 7.76 -0.97 -3.54
N THR A 53 9.04 -1.33 -3.57
CA THR A 53 9.43 -2.71 -3.83
C THR A 53 8.95 -3.66 -2.73
N PRO A 54 8.81 -4.97 -3.00
CA PRO A 54 8.50 -5.95 -1.97
C PRO A 54 9.48 -5.89 -0.77
N ALA A 55 10.74 -5.54 -1.02
CA ALA A 55 11.74 -5.35 0.02
C ALA A 55 11.48 -4.09 0.88
N ASP A 56 11.07 -2.98 0.26
CA ASP A 56 10.71 -1.76 0.98
C ASP A 56 9.47 -1.98 1.85
N VAL A 57 8.45 -2.66 1.31
CA VAL A 57 7.23 -3.01 2.05
C VAL A 57 7.56 -3.94 3.21
N ASP A 58 8.38 -4.98 2.99
CA ASP A 58 8.78 -5.90 4.05
C ASP A 58 9.58 -5.22 5.17
N ALA A 59 10.53 -4.35 4.81
CA ALA A 59 11.28 -3.54 5.77
C ALA A 59 10.37 -2.60 6.58
N SER A 60 9.31 -2.09 5.96
CA SER A 60 8.38 -1.17 6.61
C SER A 60 7.47 -1.83 7.65
N ARG A 61 7.35 -3.16 7.67
CA ARG A 61 6.51 -3.91 8.64
C ARG A 61 6.86 -3.56 10.08
N ALA A 62 8.14 -3.30 10.38
CA ALA A 62 8.59 -2.93 11.72
C ALA A 62 8.10 -1.54 12.17
N ASN A 63 7.68 -0.70 11.24
CA ASN A 63 7.18 0.65 11.48
C ASN A 63 5.64 0.71 11.48
N LEU A 64 4.96 -0.43 11.45
CA LEU A 64 3.51 -0.52 11.36
C LEU A 64 2.94 -1.23 12.60
N PRO A 65 1.68 -0.97 12.97
CA PRO A 65 1.00 -1.72 14.03
C PRO A 65 1.09 -3.23 13.81
N ALA A 66 1.25 -3.99 14.89
CA ALA A 66 1.49 -5.44 14.80
C ALA A 66 0.33 -6.23 14.18
N ASP A 67 -0.87 -5.67 14.21
CA ASP A 67 -2.10 -6.20 13.62
C ASP A 67 -2.35 -5.70 12.18
N THR A 68 -1.37 -5.02 11.56
CA THR A 68 -1.48 -4.58 10.16
C THR A 68 -1.75 -5.76 9.22
N GLU A 69 -2.77 -5.61 8.38
CA GLU A 69 -3.10 -6.57 7.33
C GLU A 69 -2.25 -6.31 6.08
N PHE A 70 -1.64 -7.35 5.53
CA PHE A 70 -0.79 -7.25 4.33
C PHE A 70 -1.35 -8.11 3.21
N VAL A 71 -1.66 -7.47 2.09
CA VAL A 71 -2.11 -8.11 0.86
C VAL A 71 -1.09 -7.85 -0.24
N VAL A 72 -0.70 -8.91 -0.95
CA VAL A 72 0.21 -8.82 -2.10
C VAL A 72 -0.56 -9.24 -3.33
N ILE A 73 -0.63 -8.37 -4.32
CA ILE A 73 -1.17 -8.66 -5.65
C ILE A 73 -0.08 -9.34 -6.47
N ASP A 74 -0.26 -10.64 -6.72
CA ASP A 74 0.68 -11.40 -7.54
C ASP A 74 0.68 -10.87 -8.98
N GLY A 75 1.87 -10.67 -9.55
CA GLY A 75 2.03 -10.06 -10.87
C GLY A 75 1.70 -8.55 -10.96
N GLY A 76 1.23 -7.95 -9.87
CA GLY A 76 0.90 -6.52 -9.79
C GLY A 76 2.14 -5.63 -9.78
N VAL A 77 2.03 -4.44 -10.37
CA VAL A 77 3.09 -3.41 -10.44
C VAL A 77 2.59 -2.09 -9.83
N HIS A 78 3.49 -1.14 -9.58
CA HIS A 78 3.16 0.13 -8.93
C HIS A 78 2.02 0.87 -9.62
N ALA A 79 2.11 0.98 -10.95
CA ALA A 79 1.16 1.74 -11.74
C ALA A 79 -0.28 1.20 -11.66
N HIS A 80 -0.50 -0.03 -11.23
CA HIS A 80 -1.84 -0.65 -11.18
C HIS A 80 -2.69 -0.13 -10.01
N PHE A 81 -2.07 0.41 -8.97
CA PHE A 81 -2.77 1.10 -7.88
C PHE A 81 -3.26 2.51 -8.29
N GLY A 82 -2.82 3.01 -9.45
CA GLY A 82 -3.35 4.19 -10.10
C GLY A 82 -4.01 3.90 -11.44
N ASN A 83 -4.41 4.95 -12.16
CA ASN A 83 -4.94 4.85 -13.52
C ASN A 83 -4.07 5.63 -14.51
N TYR A 84 -2.81 5.22 -14.60
CA TYR A 84 -1.81 5.79 -15.52
C TYR A 84 -0.97 4.69 -16.17
N GLY A 85 -0.34 5.01 -17.30
CA GLY A 85 0.44 4.06 -18.09
C GLY A 85 1.73 3.59 -17.40
N PRO A 86 2.58 2.84 -18.11
CA PRO A 86 3.85 2.36 -17.58
C PRO A 86 4.71 3.50 -17.02
N GLN A 87 5.33 3.26 -15.86
CA GLN A 87 6.19 4.23 -15.18
C GLN A 87 7.64 3.76 -15.23
N SER A 88 8.56 4.70 -15.48
CA SER A 88 9.99 4.41 -15.44
C SER A 88 10.41 3.94 -14.03
N GLY A 89 11.11 2.81 -13.97
CA GLY A 89 11.55 2.20 -12.71
C GLY A 89 10.55 1.21 -12.10
N ASP A 90 9.34 1.10 -12.65
CA ASP A 90 8.40 0.06 -12.26
C ASP A 90 8.77 -1.31 -12.88
N GLY A 91 8.14 -2.38 -12.41
CA GLY A 91 8.34 -3.73 -12.95
C GLY A 91 7.49 -4.04 -14.18
N THR A 92 7.53 -5.32 -14.58
CA THR A 92 6.70 -5.84 -15.66
C THR A 92 5.46 -6.51 -15.07
N ALA A 93 4.28 -6.04 -15.48
CA ALA A 93 3.03 -6.61 -15.02
C ALA A 93 2.79 -8.00 -15.63
N GLU A 94 2.29 -8.92 -14.81
CA GLU A 94 1.86 -10.27 -15.23
C GLU A 94 0.34 -10.45 -15.15
N VAL A 95 -0.35 -9.48 -14.54
CA VAL A 95 -1.81 -9.36 -14.52
C VAL A 95 -2.23 -8.07 -15.20
N THR A 96 -3.50 -7.95 -15.57
CA THR A 96 -4.07 -6.70 -16.05
C THR A 96 -4.25 -5.69 -14.91
N ARG A 97 -4.43 -4.41 -15.27
CA ARG A 97 -4.77 -3.38 -14.28
C ARG A 97 -6.11 -3.68 -13.62
N GLU A 98 -7.09 -4.10 -14.42
CA GLU A 98 -8.44 -4.39 -13.98
C GLU A 98 -8.46 -5.53 -12.94
N GLU A 99 -7.69 -6.58 -13.16
CA GLU A 99 -7.52 -7.68 -12.19
C GLU A 99 -6.87 -7.19 -10.89
N ALA A 100 -5.74 -6.49 -10.98
CA ALA A 100 -5.05 -5.95 -9.81
C ALA A 100 -5.92 -4.98 -9.00
N GLN A 101 -6.72 -4.14 -9.68
CA GLN A 101 -7.65 -3.22 -9.04
C GLN A 101 -8.85 -3.94 -8.43
N ALA A 102 -9.36 -5.00 -9.07
CA ALA A 102 -10.43 -5.80 -8.49
C ALA A 102 -9.99 -6.47 -7.18
N GLU A 103 -8.78 -7.04 -7.14
CA GLU A 103 -8.19 -7.61 -5.92
C GLU A 103 -7.94 -6.53 -4.86
N THR A 104 -7.42 -5.36 -5.26
CA THR A 104 -7.22 -4.22 -4.35
C THR A 104 -8.55 -3.77 -3.73
N VAL A 105 -9.62 -3.66 -4.53
CA VAL A 105 -10.95 -3.29 -4.05
C VAL A 105 -11.51 -4.36 -3.11
N ALA A 106 -11.33 -5.64 -3.42
CA ALA A 106 -11.77 -6.73 -2.55
C ALA A 106 -11.10 -6.65 -1.17
N ALA A 107 -9.78 -6.45 -1.13
CA ALA A 107 -9.03 -6.28 0.12
C ALA A 107 -9.51 -5.07 0.92
N ILE A 108 -9.76 -3.94 0.25
CA ILE A 108 -10.30 -2.74 0.90
C ILE A 108 -11.68 -3.01 1.50
N LEU A 109 -12.56 -3.72 0.78
CA LEU A 109 -13.92 -4.01 1.24
C LEU A 109 -13.94 -5.03 2.38
N GLU A 110 -12.98 -5.94 2.45
CA GLU A 110 -12.82 -6.88 3.56
C GLU A 110 -12.31 -6.20 4.84
N PHE A 111 -11.45 -5.19 4.68
CA PHE A 111 -10.87 -4.42 5.77
C PHE A 111 -11.83 -3.40 6.43
N LEU A 112 -12.85 -2.94 5.71
CA LEU A 112 -13.83 -1.94 6.18
C LEU A 112 -14.98 -2.57 6.99
#